data_AF-A0A7A2R2Z3-F1
#
_entry.id   AF-A0A7A2R2Z3-F1
#
_cell.length_a   1.000
_cell.length_b   1.000
_cell.length_c   1.000
_cell.angle_alpha   90.00
_cell.angle_beta   90.00
_cell.angle_gamma   90.00
#
_symmetry.space_group_name_H-M   'P 1'
#
loop_
_entity.id
_entity.type
_entity.pdbx_description
1 polymer ?
#
loop_
_entity_poly.entity_id
_entity_poly.type
_entity_poly.pdbx_seq_one_letter_code
_entity_poly.pdbx_strand_id
1 'polypeptide(L)'
;ASAAKGSATTATTKASEAAGSATAASQSKVAAESAATRAEIAAKRAEDIASAVALEDASTTKKGIVQLSSATNSTSESLAATPKAVKAAYDLASGKYTAQDATTAQKGIIQLSSATNSTSETLAATPKAVKAANDNAEKRLQKDQNGADIPGKDTFTKNIGACRAFGGSVSTTTGNWTTAQFIEWLDS
;
A
#
# COMPACT_ATOMS: atom_id res chain seq x y z
N ALA A 1 -95.00 4.65 -67.21
CA ALA A 1 -94.16 5.77 -66.74
C ALA A 1 -93.86 5.70 -65.23
N SER A 2 -94.84 5.49 -64.35
CA SER A 2 -94.65 5.50 -62.88
C SER A 2 -93.74 4.37 -62.35
N ALA A 3 -93.89 3.13 -62.85
CA ALA A 3 -93.08 1.99 -62.43
C ALA A 3 -91.58 2.15 -62.79
N ALA A 4 -91.29 2.69 -63.98
CA ALA A 4 -89.92 3.00 -64.42
C ALA A 4 -89.26 4.07 -63.53
N LYS A 5 -90.03 5.09 -63.11
CA LYS A 5 -89.57 6.13 -62.18
C LYS A 5 -89.25 5.56 -60.80
N GLY A 6 -90.11 4.70 -60.25
CA GLY A 6 -89.87 4.05 -58.95
C GLY A 6 -88.66 3.11 -58.95
N SER A 7 -88.45 2.38 -60.06
CA SER A 7 -87.28 1.52 -60.26
C SER A 7 -85.98 2.34 -60.36
N ALA A 8 -86.01 3.46 -61.10
CA ALA A 8 -84.88 4.39 -61.19
C ALA A 8 -84.53 5.01 -59.83
N THR A 9 -85.52 5.40 -59.02
CA THR A 9 -85.27 5.90 -57.66
C THR A 9 -84.63 4.85 -56.78
N THR A 10 -85.12 3.61 -56.82
CA THR A 10 -84.57 2.48 -56.04
C THR A 10 -83.11 2.21 -56.42
N ALA A 11 -82.81 2.21 -57.73
CA ALA A 11 -81.45 2.03 -58.24
C ALA A 11 -80.50 3.15 -57.76
N THR A 12 -80.94 4.41 -57.79
CA THR A 12 -80.14 5.56 -57.31
C THR A 12 -79.88 5.49 -55.81
N THR A 13 -80.86 5.08 -55.00
CA THR A 13 -80.67 4.88 -53.55
C THR A 13 -79.66 3.77 -53.29
N LYS A 14 -79.78 2.63 -53.97
CA LYS A 14 -78.83 1.51 -53.84
C LYS A 14 -77.41 1.88 -54.27
N ALA A 15 -77.26 2.67 -55.33
CA ALA A 15 -75.96 3.18 -55.76
C ALA A 15 -75.33 4.11 -54.70
N SER A 16 -76.13 4.96 -54.05
CA SER A 16 -75.67 5.85 -52.98
C SER A 16 -75.26 5.07 -51.71
N GLU A 17 -76.04 4.07 -51.32
CA GLU A 17 -75.72 3.15 -50.21
C GLU A 17 -74.41 2.37 -50.49
N ALA A 18 -74.25 1.89 -51.73
CA ALA A 18 -73.04 1.20 -52.16
C ALA A 18 -71.81 2.13 -52.14
N ALA A 19 -71.96 3.38 -52.58
CA ALA A 19 -70.89 4.39 -52.52
C ALA A 19 -70.50 4.72 -51.06
N GLY A 20 -71.48 4.86 -50.17
CA GLY A 20 -71.23 5.03 -48.73
C GLY A 20 -70.49 3.83 -48.12
N SER A 21 -70.92 2.61 -48.48
CA SER A 21 -70.27 1.37 -48.04
C SER A 21 -68.83 1.25 -48.54
N ALA A 22 -68.56 1.61 -49.80
CA ALA A 22 -67.22 1.64 -50.37
C ALA A 22 -66.31 2.65 -49.66
N THR A 23 -66.86 3.80 -49.26
CA THR A 23 -66.13 4.82 -48.50
C THR A 23 -65.78 4.31 -47.10
N ALA A 24 -66.71 3.68 -46.39
CA ALA A 24 -66.47 3.09 -45.08
C ALA A 24 -65.43 1.94 -45.12
N ALA A 25 -65.47 1.12 -46.18
CA ALA A 25 -64.47 0.07 -46.40
C ALA A 25 -63.07 0.66 -46.64
N SER A 26 -62.97 1.75 -47.40
CA SER A 26 -61.71 2.46 -47.64
C SER A 26 -61.13 3.07 -46.36
N GLN A 27 -61.96 3.70 -45.53
CA GLN A 27 -61.55 4.23 -44.23
C GLN A 27 -61.11 3.11 -43.27
N SER A 28 -61.85 1.99 -43.24
CA SER A 28 -61.51 0.82 -42.42
C SER A 28 -60.16 0.21 -42.84
N LYS A 29 -59.89 0.15 -44.15
CA LYS A 29 -58.59 -0.26 -44.69
C LYS A 29 -57.46 0.64 -44.19
N VAL A 30 -57.61 1.97 -44.30
CA VAL A 30 -56.60 2.93 -43.83
C VAL A 30 -56.38 2.83 -42.32
N ALA A 31 -57.45 2.61 -41.54
CA ALA A 31 -57.35 2.41 -40.10
C ALA A 31 -56.59 1.12 -39.74
N ALA A 32 -56.84 0.03 -40.48
CA ALA A 32 -56.14 -1.23 -40.33
C ALA A 32 -54.65 -1.13 -40.71
N GLU A 33 -54.34 -0.49 -41.83
CA GLU A 33 -52.96 -0.20 -42.25
C GLU A 33 -52.23 0.65 -41.19
N SER A 34 -52.87 1.70 -40.70
CA SER A 34 -52.30 2.55 -39.65
C SER A 34 -52.10 1.80 -38.33
N ALA A 35 -52.99 0.87 -37.99
CA ALA A 35 -52.86 0.03 -36.81
C ALA A 35 -51.73 -0.99 -36.96
N ALA A 36 -51.55 -1.58 -38.14
CA ALA A 36 -50.44 -2.47 -38.44
C ALA A 36 -49.08 -1.76 -38.30
N THR A 37 -48.94 -0.56 -38.87
CA THR A 37 -47.71 0.25 -38.71
C THR A 37 -47.43 0.58 -37.25
N ARG A 38 -48.47 0.94 -36.46
CA ARG A 38 -48.30 1.20 -35.02
C ARG A 38 -47.86 -0.05 -34.25
N ALA A 39 -48.40 -1.23 -34.60
CA ALA A 39 -48.02 -2.48 -33.98
C ALA A 39 -46.55 -2.85 -34.29
N GLU A 40 -46.10 -2.64 -35.53
CA GLU A 40 -44.72 -2.88 -35.92
C GLU A 40 -43.74 -1.94 -35.21
N ILE A 41 -44.07 -0.65 -35.11
CA ILE A 41 -43.27 0.32 -34.33
C ILE A 41 -43.24 -0.07 -32.84
N ALA A 42 -44.37 -0.51 -32.29
CA ALA A 42 -44.43 -0.93 -30.89
C ALA A 42 -43.58 -2.18 -30.64
N ALA A 43 -43.61 -3.16 -31.55
CA ALA A 43 -42.76 -4.34 -31.50
C ALA A 43 -41.28 -3.97 -31.57
N LYS A 44 -40.90 -3.10 -32.52
CA LYS A 44 -39.52 -2.59 -32.65
C LYS A 44 -39.04 -1.89 -31.38
N ARG A 45 -39.88 -1.03 -30.80
CA ARG A 45 -39.58 -0.36 -29.52
C ARG A 45 -39.41 -1.33 -28.37
N ALA A 46 -40.22 -2.40 -28.32
CA ALA A 46 -40.08 -3.43 -27.30
C ALA A 46 -38.74 -4.19 -27.41
N GLU A 47 -38.29 -4.50 -28.63
CA GLU A 47 -36.98 -5.09 -28.89
C GLU A 47 -35.83 -4.16 -28.47
N ASP A 48 -35.93 -2.87 -28.81
CA ASP A 48 -34.91 -1.87 -28.48
C ASP A 48 -34.80 -1.69 -26.95
N ILE A 49 -35.94 -1.68 -26.24
CA ILE A 49 -35.99 -1.63 -24.78
C ILE A 49 -35.40 -2.92 -24.18
N ALA A 50 -35.79 -4.09 -24.69
CA ALA A 50 -35.27 -5.37 -24.20
C ALA A 50 -33.74 -5.44 -24.35
N SER A 51 -33.21 -4.95 -25.47
CA SER A 51 -31.76 -4.89 -25.73
C SER A 51 -31.05 -3.90 -24.80
N ALA A 52 -31.67 -2.74 -24.53
CA ALA A 52 -31.12 -1.74 -23.61
C ALA A 52 -31.15 -2.18 -22.14
N VAL A 53 -32.10 -3.06 -21.77
CA VAL A 53 -32.27 -3.59 -20.42
C VAL A 53 -31.55 -4.92 -20.21
N ALA A 54 -30.96 -5.53 -21.26
CA ALA A 54 -30.12 -6.71 -21.11
C ALA A 54 -28.88 -6.38 -20.26
N LEU A 55 -28.95 -6.70 -18.97
CA LEU A 55 -27.86 -6.50 -18.03
C LEU A 55 -26.89 -7.68 -18.14
N GLU A 56 -25.74 -7.42 -18.72
CA GLU A 56 -24.62 -8.38 -18.72
C GLU A 56 -23.78 -8.25 -17.46
N ASP A 57 -23.10 -9.33 -17.09
CA ASP A 57 -22.13 -9.30 -15.99
C ASP A 57 -20.97 -8.36 -16.32
N ALA A 58 -20.52 -7.61 -15.31
CA ALA A 58 -19.34 -6.76 -15.46
C ALA A 58 -18.06 -7.62 -15.52
N SER A 59 -17.05 -7.08 -16.19
CA SER A 59 -15.68 -7.59 -16.16
C SER A 59 -14.71 -6.43 -15.93
N THR A 60 -13.41 -6.75 -15.88
CA THR A 60 -12.35 -5.74 -15.78
C THR A 60 -12.24 -4.86 -17.03
N THR A 61 -12.88 -5.24 -18.15
CA THR A 61 -12.82 -4.52 -19.43
C THR A 61 -14.20 -4.11 -19.96
N LYS A 62 -15.30 -4.65 -19.41
CA LYS A 62 -16.67 -4.36 -19.82
C LYS A 62 -17.52 -3.96 -18.61
N LYS A 63 -18.23 -2.84 -18.71
CA LYS A 63 -19.21 -2.43 -17.69
C LYS A 63 -20.41 -3.38 -17.72
N GLY A 64 -20.97 -3.68 -16.55
CA GLY A 64 -22.11 -4.57 -16.38
C GLY A 64 -22.61 -4.56 -14.93
N ILE A 65 -23.39 -5.56 -14.56
CA ILE A 65 -23.85 -5.80 -13.17
C ILE A 65 -22.93 -6.78 -12.44
N VAL A 66 -22.88 -6.67 -11.11
CA VAL A 66 -22.05 -7.54 -10.26
C VAL A 66 -22.82 -7.89 -9.00
N GLN A 67 -22.67 -9.12 -8.51
CA GLN A 67 -23.17 -9.49 -7.19
C GLN A 67 -22.16 -9.12 -6.10
N LEU A 68 -22.66 -8.62 -4.98
CA LEU A 68 -21.83 -8.22 -3.86
C LEU A 68 -21.57 -9.41 -2.92
N SER A 69 -20.32 -9.56 -2.48
CA SER A 69 -19.91 -10.55 -1.48
C SER A 69 -19.28 -9.89 -0.28
N SER A 70 -19.63 -10.39 0.91
CA SER A 70 -19.02 -9.97 2.17
C SER A 70 -17.98 -10.96 2.71
N ALA A 71 -17.57 -11.95 1.90
CA ALA A 71 -16.51 -12.87 2.27
C ALA A 71 -15.14 -12.16 2.24
N THR A 72 -14.26 -12.49 3.18
CA THR A 72 -12.91 -11.90 3.31
C THR A 72 -11.81 -12.72 2.63
N ASN A 73 -12.16 -13.88 2.10
CA ASN A 73 -11.27 -14.85 1.46
C ASN A 73 -11.80 -15.35 0.10
N SER A 74 -12.71 -14.59 -0.52
CA SER A 74 -13.26 -14.95 -1.83
C SER A 74 -12.18 -14.89 -2.92
N THR A 75 -12.10 -15.92 -3.74
CA THR A 75 -11.27 -15.96 -4.96
C THR A 75 -12.07 -15.65 -6.23
N SER A 76 -13.35 -15.32 -6.10
CA SER A 76 -14.22 -15.03 -7.24
C SER A 76 -13.86 -13.72 -7.92
N GLU A 77 -13.67 -13.76 -9.24
CA GLU A 77 -13.49 -12.57 -10.08
C GLU A 77 -14.83 -11.95 -10.53
N SER A 78 -15.95 -12.67 -10.37
CA SER A 78 -17.30 -12.22 -10.76
C SER A 78 -18.08 -11.52 -9.64
N LEU A 79 -17.47 -11.31 -8.47
CA LEU A 79 -18.13 -10.72 -7.30
C LEU A 79 -17.37 -9.48 -6.83
N ALA A 80 -18.09 -8.43 -6.44
CA ALA A 80 -17.49 -7.23 -5.86
C ALA A 80 -17.51 -7.31 -4.33
N ALA A 81 -16.43 -6.88 -3.69
CA ALA A 81 -16.33 -6.83 -2.24
C ALA A 81 -17.22 -5.73 -1.65
N THR A 82 -17.92 -6.03 -0.55
CA THR A 82 -18.64 -5.00 0.22
C THR A 82 -17.69 -4.22 1.14
N PRO A 83 -18.05 -3.00 1.58
CA PRO A 83 -17.33 -2.29 2.64
C PRO A 83 -17.17 -3.13 3.91
N LYS A 84 -18.13 -4.03 4.21
CA LYS A 84 -18.05 -4.97 5.33
C LYS A 84 -16.89 -5.98 5.16
N ALA A 85 -16.72 -6.57 3.98
CA ALA A 85 -15.57 -7.45 3.70
C ALA A 85 -14.25 -6.69 3.84
N VAL A 86 -14.17 -5.49 3.27
CA VAL A 86 -12.96 -4.65 3.33
C VAL A 86 -12.62 -4.28 4.78
N LYS A 87 -13.61 -3.86 5.57
CA LYS A 87 -13.43 -3.57 7.00
C LYS A 87 -12.95 -4.80 7.77
N ALA A 88 -13.60 -5.95 7.56
CA ALA A 88 -13.23 -7.18 8.26
C ALA A 88 -11.82 -7.66 7.90
N ALA A 89 -11.41 -7.54 6.64
CA ALA A 89 -10.04 -7.82 6.21
C ALA A 89 -9.03 -6.84 6.82
N TYR A 90 -9.37 -5.55 6.89
CA TYR A 90 -8.56 -4.53 7.54
C TYR A 90 -8.40 -4.79 9.03
N ASP A 91 -9.50 -5.04 9.75
CA ASP A 91 -9.49 -5.32 11.19
C ASP A 91 -8.68 -6.61 11.49
N LEU A 92 -8.79 -7.63 10.63
CA LEU A 92 -7.97 -8.85 10.72
C LEU A 92 -6.48 -8.56 10.51
N ALA A 93 -6.13 -7.75 9.51
CA ALA A 93 -4.75 -7.37 9.23
C ALA A 93 -4.16 -6.51 10.37
N SER A 94 -4.93 -5.54 10.85
CA SER A 94 -4.55 -4.69 11.99
C SER A 94 -4.41 -5.51 13.27
N GLY A 95 -5.28 -6.49 13.53
CA GLY A 95 -5.18 -7.38 14.69
C GLY A 95 -4.05 -8.40 14.61
N LYS A 96 -3.64 -8.82 13.41
CA LYS A 96 -2.49 -9.72 13.21
C LYS A 96 -1.14 -9.01 13.26
N TYR A 97 -1.11 -7.69 13.05
CA TYR A 97 0.09 -6.90 13.23
C TYR A 97 0.36 -6.69 14.73
N THR A 98 0.77 -7.75 15.42
CA THR A 98 1.39 -7.64 16.74
C THR A 98 2.86 -7.33 16.49
N ALA A 99 3.23 -6.05 16.55
CA ALA A 99 4.63 -5.68 16.56
C ALA A 99 5.25 -6.19 17.87
N GLN A 100 5.93 -7.33 17.78
CA GLN A 100 6.65 -7.92 18.90
C GLN A 100 8.02 -7.26 18.98
N ASP A 101 8.47 -6.94 20.19
CA ASP A 101 9.84 -6.49 20.40
C ASP A 101 10.82 -7.59 20.01
N ALA A 102 11.93 -7.23 19.37
CA ALA A 102 12.98 -8.19 19.09
C ALA A 102 13.72 -8.53 20.38
N THR A 103 14.18 -9.77 20.46
CA THR A 103 15.12 -10.24 21.47
C THR A 103 16.27 -10.94 20.76
N THR A 104 17.29 -11.35 21.52
CA THR A 104 18.38 -12.17 20.96
C THR A 104 17.93 -13.54 20.46
N ALA A 105 16.74 -14.01 20.88
CA ALA A 105 16.15 -15.29 20.46
C ALA A 105 14.98 -15.14 19.47
N GLN A 106 14.38 -13.96 19.36
CA GLN A 106 13.17 -13.71 18.56
C GLN A 106 13.32 -12.47 17.69
N LYS A 107 12.96 -12.60 16.40
CA LYS A 107 12.88 -11.44 15.50
C LYS A 107 11.72 -10.51 15.88
N GLY A 108 11.92 -9.21 15.78
CA GLY A 108 10.91 -8.21 16.13
C GLY A 108 11.33 -6.77 15.78
N ILE A 109 10.66 -5.78 16.37
CA ILE A 109 11.00 -4.36 16.28
C ILE A 109 11.96 -3.94 17.40
N ILE A 110 12.86 -2.99 17.14
CA ILE A 110 13.86 -2.50 18.10
C ILE A 110 13.91 -0.98 18.04
N GLN A 111 14.06 -0.32 19.20
CA GLN A 111 14.36 1.10 19.26
C GLN A 111 15.87 1.36 19.10
N LEU A 112 16.23 2.39 18.34
CA LEU A 112 17.63 2.75 18.13
C LEU A 112 18.13 3.69 19.23
N SER A 113 19.34 3.46 19.71
CA SER A 113 20.03 4.33 20.67
C SER A 113 21.38 4.78 20.15
N SER A 114 21.70 6.05 20.39
CA SER A 114 23.02 6.62 20.10
C SER A 114 23.90 6.79 21.35
N ALA A 115 23.51 6.19 22.48
CA ALA A 115 24.36 6.14 23.67
C ALA A 115 25.56 5.21 23.43
N THR A 116 26.75 5.63 23.88
CA THR A 116 28.01 4.85 23.75
C THR A 116 28.32 3.98 24.96
N ASN A 117 27.46 4.03 25.99
CA ASN A 117 27.61 3.32 27.26
C ASN A 117 26.31 2.63 27.71
N SER A 118 25.40 2.38 26.77
CA SER A 118 24.13 1.70 27.07
C SER A 118 24.37 0.26 27.51
N THR A 119 23.72 -0.15 28.59
CA THR A 119 23.65 -1.55 29.06
C THR A 119 22.37 -2.25 28.60
N SER A 120 21.49 -1.57 27.85
CA SER A 120 20.22 -2.15 27.39
C SER A 120 20.43 -3.22 26.32
N GLU A 121 19.77 -4.37 26.49
CA GLU A 121 19.67 -5.44 25.49
C GLU A 121 18.45 -5.28 24.57
N THR A 122 17.59 -4.29 24.81
CA THR A 122 16.38 -4.02 24.01
C THR A 122 16.55 -2.89 22.99
N LEU A 123 17.73 -2.26 22.95
CA LEU A 123 18.06 -1.16 22.05
C LEU A 123 19.19 -1.57 21.11
N ALA A 124 19.08 -1.19 19.84
CA ALA A 124 20.16 -1.37 18.88
C ALA A 124 21.02 -0.10 18.79
N ALA A 125 22.35 -0.29 18.71
CA ALA A 125 23.28 0.81 18.53
C ALA A 125 23.15 1.42 17.13
N THR A 126 23.16 2.75 17.04
CA THR A 126 23.23 3.45 15.76
C THR A 126 24.67 3.51 15.23
N PRO A 127 24.87 3.71 13.91
CA PRO A 127 26.20 4.04 13.36
C PRO A 127 26.87 5.24 14.04
N LYS A 128 26.08 6.19 14.56
CA LYS A 128 26.58 7.32 15.35
C LYS A 128 27.21 6.88 16.66
N ALA A 129 26.56 5.99 17.43
CA ALA A 129 27.15 5.43 18.65
C ALA A 129 28.43 4.63 18.33
N VAL A 130 28.38 3.78 17.31
CA VAL A 130 29.54 2.98 16.89
C VAL A 130 30.72 3.87 16.50
N LYS A 131 30.46 4.91 15.68
CA LYS A 131 31.50 5.87 15.30
C LYS A 131 32.07 6.61 16.50
N ALA A 132 31.23 7.10 17.41
CA ALA A 132 31.70 7.81 18.60
C ALA A 132 32.56 6.93 19.52
N ALA A 133 32.20 5.65 19.67
CA ALA A 133 33.02 4.68 20.39
C ALA A 133 34.38 4.44 19.69
N ASN A 134 34.37 4.28 18.36
CA ASN A 134 35.57 4.11 17.55
C ASN A 134 36.49 5.35 17.60
N ASP A 135 35.93 6.55 17.45
CA ASP A 135 36.68 7.81 17.54
C ASP A 135 37.30 8.00 18.95
N ASN A 136 36.61 7.56 20.01
CA ASN A 136 37.16 7.56 21.36
C ASN A 136 38.31 6.55 21.52
N ALA A 137 38.19 5.36 20.93
CA ALA A 137 39.25 4.35 20.95
C ALA A 137 40.51 4.84 20.21
N GLU A 138 40.37 5.45 19.03
CA GLU A 138 41.46 6.03 18.24
C GLU A 138 42.19 7.17 18.98
N LYS A 139 41.57 7.78 19.99
CA LYS A 139 42.17 8.84 20.81
C LYS A 139 43.00 8.34 21.99
N ARG A 140 42.88 7.07 22.37
CA ARG A 140 43.62 6.52 23.51
C ARG A 140 44.99 6.03 23.07
N LEU A 141 46.05 6.50 23.74
CA LEU A 141 47.43 6.09 23.49
C LEU A 141 47.87 6.33 22.04
N GLN A 142 47.52 7.50 21.51
CA GLN A 142 47.89 7.87 20.15
C GLN A 142 49.41 7.82 19.97
N LYS A 143 49.87 7.04 18.99
CA LYS A 143 51.30 6.86 18.69
C LYS A 143 52.02 8.20 18.47
N ASP A 144 51.37 9.10 17.74
CA ASP A 144 51.92 10.41 17.38
C ASP A 144 51.98 11.37 18.58
N GLN A 145 51.26 11.06 19.66
CA GLN A 145 51.30 11.82 20.91
C GLN A 145 52.35 11.28 21.90
N ASN A 146 53.01 10.15 21.61
CA ASN A 146 54.07 9.56 22.45
C ASN A 146 53.72 9.50 23.95
N GLY A 147 52.48 9.12 24.29
CA GLY A 147 52.02 9.01 25.68
C GLY A 147 51.74 10.34 26.38
N ALA A 148 51.57 11.44 25.64
CA ALA A 148 51.19 12.73 26.22
C ALA A 148 49.87 12.65 27.02
N ASP A 149 48.91 11.86 26.55
CA ASP A 149 47.58 11.62 27.12
C ASP A 149 47.60 10.74 28.38
N ILE A 150 48.74 10.14 28.75
CA ILE A 150 48.88 9.30 29.95
C ILE A 150 48.82 10.17 31.21
N PRO A 151 47.82 9.97 32.11
CA PRO A 151 47.80 10.59 33.43
C PRO A 151 48.84 9.93 34.35
N GLY A 152 49.55 10.71 35.16
CA GLY A 152 50.51 10.16 36.13
C GLY A 152 51.65 9.36 35.47
N LYS A 153 52.36 9.99 34.53
CA LYS A 153 53.42 9.37 33.72
C LYS A 153 54.46 8.61 34.54
N ASP A 154 54.79 9.08 35.74
CA ASP A 154 55.77 8.45 36.63
C ASP A 154 55.28 7.11 37.17
N THR A 155 54.01 7.05 37.59
CA THR A 155 53.34 5.80 37.99
C THR A 155 53.23 4.86 36.79
N PHE A 156 52.90 5.39 35.61
CA PHE A 156 52.86 4.60 34.38
C PHE A 156 54.23 3.98 34.07
N THR A 157 55.32 4.76 34.04
CA THR A 157 56.67 4.24 33.78
C THR A 157 57.08 3.17 34.80
N LYS A 158 56.75 3.37 36.09
CA LYS A 158 57.00 2.37 37.13
C LYS A 158 56.22 1.07 36.90
N ASN A 159 54.94 1.16 36.56
CA ASN A 159 54.07 -0.01 36.34
C ASN A 159 54.51 -0.84 35.13
N ILE A 160 55.04 -0.22 34.07
CA ILE A 160 55.56 -0.92 32.88
C ILE A 160 57.03 -1.34 33.03
N GLY A 161 57.68 -1.07 34.18
CA GLY A 161 59.08 -1.40 34.41
C GLY A 161 60.09 -0.53 33.65
N ALA A 162 59.69 0.65 33.18
CA ALA A 162 60.56 1.60 32.50
C ALA A 162 61.22 2.58 33.49
N CYS A 163 62.51 2.86 33.29
CA CYS A 163 63.20 3.94 34.01
C CYS A 163 62.92 5.29 33.32
N ARG A 164 62.59 6.33 34.11
CA ARG A 164 62.38 7.69 33.60
C ARG A 164 63.55 8.58 34.00
N ALA A 165 64.18 9.23 33.02
CA ALA A 165 65.22 10.23 33.28
C ALA A 165 64.59 11.60 33.56
N PHE A 166 64.99 12.23 34.67
CA PHE A 166 64.65 13.61 35.02
C PHE A 166 65.93 14.41 35.11
N GLY A 167 66.29 15.11 34.02
CA GLY A 167 67.62 15.70 33.92
C GLY A 167 68.71 14.62 34.10
N GLY A 168 69.89 14.99 34.63
CA GLY A 168 71.04 14.08 34.81
C GLY A 168 70.86 12.94 35.83
N SER A 169 69.64 12.64 36.27
CA SER A 169 69.34 11.55 37.21
C SER A 169 68.33 10.56 36.61
N VAL A 170 68.52 9.26 36.88
CA VAL A 170 67.64 8.17 36.44
C VAL A 170 66.83 7.69 37.64
N SER A 171 65.50 7.74 37.55
CA SER A 171 64.62 7.21 38.60
C SER A 171 64.34 5.73 38.35
N THR A 172 64.66 4.87 39.33
CA THR A 172 64.45 3.42 39.31
C THR A 172 63.44 2.98 40.38
N THR A 173 63.05 1.70 40.40
CA THR A 173 62.18 1.14 41.46
C THR A 173 62.80 1.20 42.85
N THR A 174 64.11 1.41 42.93
CA THR A 174 64.90 1.50 44.19
C THR A 174 65.22 2.95 44.60
N GLY A 175 64.77 3.95 43.85
CA GLY A 175 65.02 5.36 44.10
C GLY A 175 65.74 6.08 42.96
N ASN A 176 66.09 7.35 43.17
CA ASN A 176 66.79 8.16 42.17
C ASN A 176 68.30 7.83 42.19
N TRP A 177 68.83 7.42 41.05
CA TRP A 177 70.24 7.16 40.85
C TRP A 177 70.90 8.36 40.16
N THR A 178 72.03 8.79 40.70
CA THR A 178 72.94 9.72 40.02
C THR A 178 73.63 9.03 38.85
N THR A 179 74.20 9.80 37.91
CA THR A 179 75.00 9.24 36.80
C THR A 179 76.12 8.33 37.31
N ALA A 180 76.80 8.70 38.40
CA ALA A 180 77.86 7.88 38.98
C ALA A 180 77.35 6.53 39.50
N GLN A 181 76.24 6.53 40.24
CA GLN A 181 75.63 5.30 40.77
C GLN A 181 75.15 4.36 39.66
N PHE A 182 74.62 4.91 38.56
CA PHE A 182 74.21 4.10 37.41
C PHE A 182 75.39 3.47 36.68
N ILE A 183 76.50 4.20 36.52
CA ILE A 183 77.73 3.68 35.91
C ILE A 183 78.33 2.57 36.77
N GLU A 184 78.42 2.78 38.09
CA GLU A 184 78.97 1.78 39.02
C GLU A 184 78.20 0.44 38.97
N TRP A 185 76.88 0.49 38.79
CA TRP A 185 76.05 -0.71 38.60
C TRP A 185 76.27 -1.41 37.25
N LEU A 186 76.58 -0.68 36.18
CA LEU A 186 76.90 -1.29 34.89
C LEU A 186 78.26 -2.00 34.91
N ASP A 187 79.19 -1.52 35.72
CA ASP A 187 80.55 -2.06 35.85
C ASP A 187 80.65 -3.23 36.84
N SER A 188 79.56 -3.57 37.56
CA SER A 188 79.46 -4.68 38.52
C SER A 188 78.86 -5.94 37.92
#